data_AF-A0A5K1FZH3-F1
#
_entry.id   AF-A0A5K1FZH3-F1
#
_cell.length_a   1.000
_cell.length_b   1.000
_cell.length_c   1.000
_cell.angle_alpha   90.00
_cell.angle_beta   90.00
_cell.angle_gamma   90.00
#
_symmetry.space_group_name_H-M   'P 1'
#
loop_
_entity.id
_entity.type
_entity.pdbx_description
1 polymer ?
#
loop_
_entity_poly.entity_id
_entity_poly.type
_entity_poly.pdbx_seq_one_letter_code
_entity_poly.pdbx_strand_id
1 'polypeptide(L)'
;FLDQFDASSAADKSKIDRQRLFSVPVRVVEKYPSGDAGDLKKRHMVCINWLLSDEPFDLETEFTFGFLDHLMLGTPASPLRRILLESGLGDAIVGDGIDDELLQPQFSIGLKGVSEDDVQKVEELIMNTLNKLADEGFDKEAVEATMNTIEFSLRENNTGSFPRGLSLMLRSM
;
A
#
# COMPACT_ATOMS: atom_id res chain seq x y z
N PHE A 1 39.59 -4.19 -12.24
CA PHE A 1 39.61 -3.92 -10.78
C PHE A 1 38.59 -4.79 -10.02
N LEU A 2 37.34 -4.90 -10.48
CA LEU A 2 36.33 -5.79 -9.86
C LEU A 2 36.56 -7.29 -10.13
N ASP A 3 37.32 -7.61 -11.17
CA ASP A 3 37.79 -8.94 -11.56
C ASP A 3 38.86 -9.54 -10.61
N GLN A 4 39.35 -8.76 -9.64
CA GLN A 4 40.35 -9.18 -8.65
C GLN A 4 39.73 -9.72 -7.35
N PHE A 5 38.40 -9.71 -7.24
CA PHE A 5 37.67 -10.15 -6.06
C PHE A 5 36.88 -11.42 -6.38
N ASP A 6 37.00 -12.43 -5.50
CA ASP A 6 36.14 -13.60 -5.55
C ASP A 6 34.70 -13.23 -5.14
N ALA A 7 33.71 -13.85 -5.80
CA ALA A 7 32.32 -13.67 -5.42
C ALA A 7 32.09 -14.16 -3.98
N SER A 8 31.43 -13.33 -3.17
CA SER A 8 31.12 -13.68 -1.78
C SER A 8 30.11 -14.83 -1.72
N SER A 9 30.41 -15.87 -0.93
CA SER A 9 29.46 -16.95 -0.62
C SER A 9 28.29 -16.50 0.27
N ALA A 10 28.26 -15.24 0.70
CA ALA A 10 27.14 -14.68 1.47
C ALA A 10 25.82 -14.72 0.68
N ALA A 11 25.86 -14.66 -0.65
CA ALA A 11 24.68 -14.75 -1.50
C ALA A 11 23.93 -16.09 -1.32
N ASP A 12 24.64 -17.17 -0.99
CA ASP A 12 24.01 -18.48 -0.77
C ASP A 12 23.23 -18.56 0.54
N LYS A 13 23.62 -17.75 1.54
CA LYS A 13 23.03 -17.72 2.89
C LYS A 13 22.05 -16.58 3.10
N SER A 14 22.13 -15.53 2.27
CA SER A 14 21.30 -14.34 2.33
C SER A 14 20.20 -14.41 1.27
N LYS A 15 19.34 -15.42 1.37
CA LYS A 15 18.16 -15.58 0.52
C LYS A 15 16.91 -15.20 1.30
N ILE A 16 16.03 -14.43 0.67
CA ILE A 16 14.71 -14.15 1.19
C ILE A 16 13.77 -15.23 0.66
N ASP A 17 13.23 -16.03 1.57
CA ASP A 17 12.23 -17.02 1.23
C ASP A 17 10.88 -16.34 0.98
N ARG A 18 10.07 -16.92 0.10
CA ARG A 18 8.71 -16.45 -0.17
C ARG A 18 7.78 -16.73 1.00
N GLN A 19 6.92 -15.76 1.30
CA GLN A 19 5.83 -15.90 2.24
C GLN A 19 4.68 -16.64 1.58
N ARG A 20 4.20 -17.72 2.23
CA ARG A 20 3.03 -18.46 1.76
C ARG A 20 1.77 -17.64 1.95
N LEU A 21 0.90 -17.66 0.94
CA LEU A 21 -0.44 -17.09 1.02
C LEU A 21 -1.25 -17.75 2.14
N PHE A 22 -1.99 -16.95 2.89
CA PHE A 22 -2.92 -17.45 3.89
C PHE A 22 -4.22 -17.90 3.23
N SER A 23 -4.71 -19.09 3.60
CA SER A 23 -6.00 -19.61 3.12
C SER A 23 -7.20 -19.04 3.86
N VAL A 24 -6.98 -18.46 5.05
CA VAL A 24 -7.98 -17.80 5.88
C VAL A 24 -7.38 -16.54 6.49
N PRO A 25 -8.19 -15.50 6.78
CA PRO A 25 -7.69 -14.30 7.44
C PRO A 25 -7.02 -14.62 8.78
N VAL A 26 -5.85 -14.03 9.02
CA VAL A 26 -5.11 -14.17 10.28
C VAL A 26 -5.16 -12.84 11.02
N ARG A 27 -5.63 -12.87 12.28
CA ARG A 27 -5.69 -11.68 13.13
C ARG A 27 -4.49 -11.65 14.08
N VAL A 28 -3.73 -10.56 14.01
CA VAL A 28 -2.58 -10.29 14.87
C VAL A 28 -2.88 -9.03 15.68
N VAL A 29 -2.62 -9.06 16.99
CA VAL A 29 -2.82 -7.93 17.88
C VAL A 29 -1.55 -7.71 18.68
N GLU A 30 -0.88 -6.60 18.40
CA GLU A 30 0.36 -6.21 19.06
C GLU A 30 0.20 -4.89 19.81
N LYS A 31 0.99 -4.73 20.87
CA LYS A 31 1.05 -3.48 21.63
C LYS A 31 2.23 -2.65 21.15
N TYR A 32 2.04 -1.35 21.13
CA TYR A 32 3.10 -0.41 20.83
C TYR A 32 3.18 0.68 21.90
N PRO A 33 4.36 1.31 22.10
CA PRO A 33 4.49 2.42 23.03
C PRO A 33 3.64 3.62 22.58
N SER A 34 2.66 3.99 23.39
CA SER A 34 1.90 5.24 23.26
C SER A 34 2.35 6.16 24.39
N GLY A 35 2.88 7.35 24.07
CA GLY A 35 3.34 8.30 25.09
C GLY A 35 2.27 8.69 26.11
N ASP A 36 2.68 9.25 27.25
CA ASP A 36 1.85 9.46 28.45
C ASP A 36 0.70 10.48 28.32
N ALA A 37 0.64 11.24 27.23
CA ALA A 37 -0.41 12.23 27.03
C ALA A 37 -1.64 11.58 26.37
N GLY A 38 -2.87 11.83 26.83
CA GLY A 38 -4.11 11.52 26.10
C GLY A 38 -4.86 10.25 26.50
N ASP A 39 -6.05 10.05 25.91
CA ASP A 39 -6.91 8.87 26.15
C ASP A 39 -6.39 7.67 25.35
N LEU A 40 -5.88 6.65 26.05
CA LEU A 40 -5.38 5.42 25.45
C LEU A 40 -6.44 4.68 24.63
N LYS A 41 -7.73 4.87 24.94
CA LYS A 41 -8.82 4.19 24.24
C LYS A 41 -9.00 4.63 22.80
N LYS A 42 -8.46 5.79 22.41
CA LYS A 42 -8.51 6.33 21.04
C LYS A 42 -7.18 6.21 20.30
N ARG A 43 -6.37 5.24 20.69
CA ARG A 43 -5.02 5.03 20.14
C ARG A 43 -4.87 3.64 19.57
N HIS A 44 -5.92 3.10 19.01
CA HIS A 44 -5.80 1.87 18.25
C HIS A 44 -5.42 2.21 16.80
N MET A 45 -4.64 1.30 16.21
CA MET A 45 -4.36 1.28 14.79
C MET A 45 -4.89 -0.04 14.25
N VAL A 46 -5.57 0.01 13.12
CA VAL A 46 -6.14 -1.16 12.45
C VAL A 46 -5.69 -1.11 11.01
N CYS A 47 -5.03 -2.16 10.55
CA CYS A 47 -4.68 -2.36 9.15
C CYS A 47 -5.18 -3.73 8.70
N ILE A 48 -5.71 -3.79 7.49
CA ILE A 48 -5.93 -5.03 6.75
C ILE A 48 -4.87 -5.08 5.66
N ASN A 49 -4.21 -6.24 5.55
CA ASN A 49 -3.09 -6.42 4.64
C ASN A 49 -3.31 -7.69 3.82
N TRP A 50 -2.95 -7.62 2.54
CA TRP A 50 -3.01 -8.73 1.61
C TRP A 50 -1.66 -8.91 0.94
N LEU A 51 -1.22 -10.16 0.86
CA LEU A 51 -0.19 -10.57 -0.07
C LEU A 51 -0.88 -10.87 -1.40
N LEU A 52 -0.55 -10.12 -2.45
CA LEU A 52 -1.31 -10.11 -3.69
C LEU A 52 -0.93 -11.24 -4.64
N SER A 53 0.34 -11.69 -4.61
CA SER A 53 0.84 -12.74 -5.50
C SER A 53 2.00 -13.53 -4.87
N ASP A 54 2.17 -14.77 -5.32
CA ASP A 54 3.33 -15.63 -5.01
C ASP A 54 4.50 -15.38 -5.98
N GLU A 55 4.18 -14.94 -7.20
CA GLU A 55 5.15 -14.59 -8.23
C GLU A 55 5.18 -13.08 -8.47
N PRO A 56 6.29 -12.51 -8.97
CA PRO A 56 6.32 -11.13 -9.43
C PRO A 56 5.20 -10.87 -10.44
N PHE A 57 4.62 -9.68 -10.39
CA PHE A 57 3.66 -9.26 -11.41
C PHE A 57 4.33 -9.20 -12.78
N ASP A 58 3.57 -9.52 -13.83
CA ASP A 58 3.94 -9.07 -15.17
C ASP A 58 3.72 -7.55 -15.28
N LEU A 59 4.36 -6.93 -16.28
CA LEU A 59 4.35 -5.48 -16.45
C LEU A 59 2.94 -4.86 -16.59
N GLU A 60 2.00 -5.59 -17.21
CA GLU A 60 0.63 -5.10 -17.37
C GLU A 60 -0.10 -5.14 -16.03
N THR A 61 0.07 -6.23 -15.28
CA THR A 61 -0.51 -6.39 -13.94
C THR A 61 0.05 -5.36 -12.96
N GLU A 62 1.38 -5.15 -12.95
CA GLU A 62 2.06 -4.15 -12.11
C GLU A 62 1.51 -2.75 -12.39
N PHE A 63 1.48 -2.34 -13.67
CA PHE A 63 0.92 -1.05 -14.06
C PHE A 63 -0.57 -0.92 -13.67
N THR A 64 -1.35 -1.98 -13.85
CA THR A 64 -2.78 -2.00 -13.50
C THR A 64 -2.99 -1.82 -12.01
N PHE A 65 -2.17 -2.45 -11.17
CA PHE A 65 -2.23 -2.28 -9.72
C PHE A 65 -1.79 -0.88 -9.28
N GLY A 66 -0.73 -0.32 -9.86
CA GLY A 66 -0.36 1.08 -9.60
C GLY A 66 -1.45 2.08 -10.03
N PHE A 67 -2.11 1.82 -11.16
CA PHE A 67 -3.27 2.59 -11.60
C PHE A 67 -4.43 2.48 -10.61
N LEU A 68 -4.76 1.25 -10.17
CA LEU A 68 -5.83 0.96 -9.23
C LEU A 68 -5.56 1.61 -7.86
N ASP A 69 -4.31 1.59 -7.40
CA ASP A 69 -3.90 2.26 -6.16
C ASP A 69 -4.22 3.76 -6.21
N HIS A 70 -3.76 4.44 -7.26
CA HIS A 70 -4.01 5.86 -7.43
C HIS A 70 -5.51 6.16 -7.53
N LEU A 71 -6.26 5.32 -8.24
CA LEU A 71 -7.70 5.45 -8.38
C LEU A 71 -8.40 5.34 -7.03
N MET A 72 -7.97 4.44 -6.14
CA MET A 72 -8.58 4.20 -4.83
C MET A 72 -8.11 5.18 -3.74
N LEU A 73 -6.85 5.60 -3.75
CA LEU A 73 -6.18 6.29 -2.65
C LEU A 73 -5.40 7.57 -3.03
N GLY A 74 -5.10 7.75 -4.32
CA GLY A 74 -4.15 8.77 -4.81
C GLY A 74 -4.54 10.21 -4.54
N THR A 75 -5.84 10.51 -4.42
CA THR A 75 -6.35 11.87 -4.16
C THR A 75 -7.33 11.90 -2.99
N PRO A 76 -7.56 13.07 -2.36
CA PRO A 76 -8.61 13.21 -1.34
C PRO A 76 -10.02 12.85 -1.83
N ALA A 77 -10.26 12.91 -3.14
CA ALA A 77 -11.54 12.54 -3.75
C ALA A 77 -11.63 11.04 -4.08
N SER A 78 -10.52 10.31 -4.05
CA SER A 78 -10.48 8.88 -4.34
C SER A 78 -11.35 8.11 -3.34
N PRO A 79 -12.17 7.14 -3.79
CA PRO A 79 -13.32 6.66 -3.04
C PRO A 79 -12.94 5.98 -1.73
N LEU A 80 -11.94 5.09 -1.74
CA LEU A 80 -11.52 4.37 -0.54
C LEU A 80 -10.95 5.35 0.50
N ARG A 81 -10.06 6.25 0.06
CA ARG A 81 -9.49 7.28 0.92
C ARG A 81 -10.55 8.20 1.51
N ARG A 82 -11.45 8.71 0.68
CA ARG A 82 -12.53 9.62 1.09
C ARG A 82 -13.43 8.95 2.12
N ILE A 83 -13.92 7.74 1.83
CA ILE A 83 -14.84 7.01 2.70
C ILE A 83 -14.21 6.74 4.07
N LEU A 84 -12.93 6.33 4.10
CA LEU A 84 -12.23 6.07 5.36
C LEU A 84 -12.07 7.33 6.21
N LEU A 85 -11.66 8.45 5.60
CA LEU A 85 -11.45 9.70 6.32
C LEU A 85 -12.77 10.37 6.75
N GLU A 86 -13.82 10.29 5.93
CA GLU A 86 -15.14 10.85 6.24
C GLU A 86 -15.94 10.00 7.24
N SER A 87 -15.54 8.75 7.47
CA SER A 87 -16.22 7.86 8.43
C SER A 87 -16.17 8.35 9.88
N GLY A 88 -15.17 9.15 10.23
CA GLY A 88 -14.92 9.60 11.60
C GLY A 88 -14.48 8.50 12.56
N LEU A 89 -14.13 7.29 12.06
CA LEU A 89 -13.70 6.15 12.87
C LEU A 89 -12.22 6.22 13.29
N GLY A 90 -11.44 7.13 12.71
CA GLY A 90 -10.04 7.36 13.03
C GLY A 90 -9.55 8.72 12.53
N ASP A 91 -8.32 9.07 12.90
CA ASP A 91 -7.74 10.39 12.64
C ASP A 91 -7.05 10.47 11.27
N ALA A 92 -6.47 9.36 10.81
CA ALA A 92 -5.70 9.33 9.57
C ALA A 92 -5.53 7.91 9.03
N ILE A 93 -5.29 7.81 7.72
CA ILE A 93 -4.99 6.55 7.04
C ILE A 93 -3.59 6.03 7.44
N VAL A 94 -3.49 4.70 7.49
CA VAL A 94 -2.24 3.94 7.57
C VAL A 94 -2.26 2.82 6.52
N GLY A 95 -1.10 2.31 6.13
CA GLY A 95 -0.99 1.19 5.17
C GLY A 95 -0.64 1.57 3.73
N ASP A 96 -0.68 2.85 3.35
CA ASP A 96 -0.22 3.44 2.06
C ASP A 96 -0.60 2.74 0.73
N GLY A 97 -1.46 1.73 0.75
CA GLY A 97 -1.94 1.09 -0.46
C GLY A 97 -1.05 -0.03 -0.96
N ILE A 98 -0.79 -0.04 -2.27
CA ILE A 98 -0.04 -1.10 -2.95
C ILE A 98 1.46 -0.83 -2.85
N ASP A 99 2.20 -1.85 -2.44
CA ASP A 99 3.66 -1.85 -2.35
C ASP A 99 4.21 -3.09 -3.07
N ASP A 100 4.97 -2.84 -4.13
CA ASP A 100 5.62 -3.82 -5.00
C ASP A 100 7.15 -3.73 -4.96
N GLU A 101 7.74 -3.00 -4.00
CA GLU A 101 9.20 -2.87 -3.88
C GLU A 101 9.87 -4.11 -3.24
N LEU A 102 9.09 -4.97 -2.58
CA LEU A 102 9.55 -6.22 -1.98
C LEU A 102 9.43 -7.41 -2.94
N LEU A 103 9.96 -8.57 -2.53
CA LEU A 103 9.93 -9.80 -3.35
C LEU A 103 8.51 -10.20 -3.80
N GLN A 104 7.50 -9.89 -2.99
CA GLN A 104 6.10 -10.18 -3.28
C GLN A 104 5.25 -8.93 -3.01
N PRO A 105 4.38 -8.55 -3.95
CA PRO A 105 3.57 -7.35 -3.83
C PRO A 105 2.50 -7.51 -2.76
N GLN A 106 2.27 -6.43 -2.01
CA GLN A 106 1.28 -6.38 -0.94
C GLN A 106 0.34 -5.18 -1.11
N PHE A 107 -0.84 -5.28 -0.52
CA PHE A 107 -1.75 -4.14 -0.33
C PHE A 107 -2.05 -4.00 1.15
N SER A 108 -1.91 -2.80 1.69
CA SER A 108 -2.19 -2.51 3.09
C SER A 108 -3.05 -1.27 3.22
N ILE A 109 -4.09 -1.32 4.06
CA ILE A 109 -4.93 -0.14 4.30
C ILE A 109 -5.57 -0.19 5.68
N GLY A 110 -5.73 0.97 6.29
CA GLY A 110 -6.16 1.07 7.68
C GLY A 110 -6.36 2.49 8.19
N LEU A 111 -6.68 2.59 9.47
CA LEU A 111 -6.80 3.86 10.20
C LEU A 111 -5.99 3.82 11.51
N LYS A 112 -5.43 4.97 11.88
CA LYS A 112 -4.88 5.24 13.21
C LYS A 112 -5.74 6.24 13.96
N GLY A 113 -5.65 6.22 15.30
CA GLY A 113 -6.50 7.08 16.14
C GLY A 113 -7.90 6.49 16.34
N VAL A 114 -8.01 5.16 16.24
CA VAL A 114 -9.28 4.43 16.31
C VAL A 114 -9.64 4.17 17.77
N SER A 115 -10.93 4.28 18.09
CA SER A 115 -11.44 3.86 19.41
C SER A 115 -11.40 2.34 19.55
N GLU A 116 -11.13 1.81 20.74
CA GLU A 116 -11.11 0.36 21.01
C GLU A 116 -12.39 -0.36 20.51
N ASP A 117 -13.55 0.25 20.76
CA ASP A 117 -14.87 -0.28 20.37
C ASP A 117 -15.16 -0.18 18.85
N ASP A 118 -14.38 0.62 18.12
CA ASP A 118 -14.58 0.90 16.69
C ASP A 118 -13.62 0.08 15.80
N VAL A 119 -12.69 -0.67 16.38
CA VAL A 119 -11.69 -1.47 15.65
C VAL A 119 -12.34 -2.38 14.61
N GLN A 120 -13.40 -3.11 15.00
CA GLN A 120 -14.11 -4.01 14.09
C GLN A 120 -14.90 -3.24 13.02
N LYS A 121 -15.43 -2.05 13.34
CA LYS A 121 -16.17 -1.23 12.38
C LYS A 121 -15.27 -0.73 11.26
N VAL A 122 -14.00 -0.43 11.56
CA VAL A 122 -13.01 -0.05 10.55
C VAL A 122 -12.76 -1.23 9.59
N GLU A 123 -12.61 -2.44 10.13
CA GLU A 123 -12.43 -3.65 9.33
C GLU A 123 -13.62 -3.88 8.38
N GLU A 124 -14.84 -3.81 8.91
CA GLU A 124 -16.08 -3.94 8.14
C GLU A 124 -16.22 -2.84 7.09
N LEU A 125 -15.88 -1.59 7.42
CA LEU A 125 -15.94 -0.47 6.48
C LEU A 125 -15.00 -0.68 5.29
N ILE A 126 -13.76 -1.10 5.53
CA ILE A 126 -12.77 -1.38 4.47
C ILE A 126 -13.29 -2.50 3.57
N MET A 127 -13.69 -3.63 4.15
CA MET A 127 -14.17 -4.79 3.38
C MET A 127 -15.42 -4.46 2.56
N ASN A 128 -16.39 -3.74 3.15
CA ASN A 128 -17.60 -3.33 2.45
C ASN A 128 -17.29 -2.35 1.31
N THR A 129 -16.34 -1.43 1.51
CA THR A 129 -15.94 -0.49 0.48
C THR A 129 -15.25 -1.18 -0.69
N LEU A 130 -14.33 -2.11 -0.41
CA LEU A 130 -13.66 -2.91 -1.45
C LEU A 130 -14.66 -3.76 -2.24
N ASN A 131 -15.59 -4.44 -1.57
CA ASN A 131 -16.64 -5.21 -2.25
C ASN A 131 -17.51 -4.32 -3.13
N LYS A 132 -17.93 -3.16 -2.61
CA LYS A 132 -18.71 -2.19 -3.39
C LYS A 132 -17.98 -1.70 -4.63
N LEU A 133 -16.69 -1.38 -4.51
CA LEU A 133 -15.86 -0.96 -5.64
C LEU A 133 -15.68 -2.09 -6.66
N ALA A 134 -15.59 -3.34 -6.22
CA ALA A 134 -15.52 -4.50 -7.11
C ALA A 134 -16.85 -4.73 -7.86
N ASP A 135 -17.99 -4.55 -7.20
CA ASP A 135 -19.32 -4.79 -7.76
C ASP A 135 -19.80 -3.64 -8.67
N GLU A 136 -19.61 -2.39 -8.23
CA GLU A 136 -20.10 -1.20 -8.93
C GLU A 136 -19.07 -0.58 -9.88
N GLY A 137 -17.78 -0.91 -9.69
CA GLY A 137 -16.68 -0.31 -10.42
C GLY A 137 -16.39 1.13 -10.00
N PHE A 138 -15.75 1.87 -10.92
CA PHE A 138 -15.35 3.26 -10.71
C PHE A 138 -16.06 4.18 -11.69
N ASP A 139 -16.28 5.43 -11.27
CA ASP A 139 -16.78 6.46 -12.16
C ASP A 139 -15.81 6.72 -13.32
N LYS A 140 -16.35 6.90 -14.53
CA LYS A 140 -15.55 7.05 -15.73
C LYS A 140 -14.67 8.30 -15.69
N GLU A 141 -15.15 9.40 -15.11
CA GLU A 141 -14.37 10.63 -14.97
C GLU A 141 -13.20 10.42 -13.99
N ALA A 142 -13.37 9.62 -12.94
CA ALA A 142 -12.30 9.27 -12.02
C ALA A 142 -11.20 8.43 -12.69
N VAL A 143 -11.59 7.50 -13.56
CA VAL A 143 -10.66 6.70 -14.38
C VAL A 143 -9.89 7.59 -15.36
N GLU A 144 -10.59 8.48 -16.08
CA GLU A 144 -9.95 9.42 -17.02
C GLU A 144 -9.01 10.40 -16.30
N ALA A 145 -9.40 10.90 -15.12
CA ALA A 145 -8.55 11.76 -14.31
C ALA A 145 -7.27 11.03 -13.86
N THR A 146 -7.40 9.80 -13.38
CA THR A 146 -6.26 8.98 -12.94
C THR A 146 -5.30 8.70 -14.09
N MET A 147 -5.82 8.36 -15.28
CA MET A 147 -5.01 8.16 -16.48
C MET A 147 -4.23 9.42 -16.85
N ASN A 148 -4.90 10.57 -16.91
CA ASN A 148 -4.24 11.84 -17.23
C ASN A 148 -3.14 12.19 -16.22
N THR A 149 -3.37 11.96 -14.92
CA THR A 149 -2.37 12.20 -13.87
C THR A 149 -1.15 11.31 -14.05
N ILE A 150 -1.35 10.01 -14.26
CA ILE A 150 -0.24 9.06 -14.47
C ILE A 150 0.54 9.41 -15.74
N GLU A 151 -0.15 9.67 -16.86
CA GLU A 151 0.51 10.10 -18.11
C GLU A 151 1.35 11.37 -17.93
N PHE A 152 0.79 12.36 -17.21
CA PHE A 152 1.51 13.60 -16.93
C PHE A 152 2.74 13.34 -16.07
N SER A 153 2.63 12.56 -14.99
CA SER A 153 3.76 12.21 -14.12
C SER A 153 4.87 11.48 -14.88
N LEU A 154 4.51 10.54 -15.76
CA LEU A 154 5.48 9.83 -16.60
C LEU A 154 6.16 10.76 -17.62
N ARG A 155 5.41 11.68 -18.23
CA ARG A 155 5.94 12.64 -19.20
C ARG A 155 6.83 13.70 -18.57
N GLU A 156 6.43 14.22 -17.42
CA GLU A 156 7.19 15.21 -16.67
C GLU A 156 8.50 14.59 -16.14
N ASN A 157 8.44 13.30 -15.76
CA ASN A 157 9.52 12.54 -15.15
C ASN A 157 10.25 13.37 -14.07
N ASN A 158 9.45 14.05 -13.26
CA ASN A 158 9.94 15.01 -12.28
C ASN A 158 10.39 14.25 -11.03
N THR A 159 11.70 14.21 -10.79
CA THR A 159 12.28 13.58 -9.61
C THR A 159 12.31 14.50 -8.39
N GLY A 160 11.72 15.71 -8.49
CA GLY A 160 11.73 16.70 -7.41
C GLY A 160 13.15 17.04 -6.96
N SER A 161 13.40 16.96 -5.66
CA SER A 161 14.74 17.14 -5.06
C SER A 161 15.64 15.90 -5.18
N PHE A 162 15.09 14.75 -5.60
CA PHE A 162 15.83 13.50 -5.71
C PHE A 162 16.72 13.51 -6.96
N PRO A 163 18.02 13.15 -6.86
CA PRO A 163 18.92 13.19 -8.01
C PRO A 163 18.47 12.28 -9.15
N ARG A 164 18.30 12.84 -10.35
CA ARG A 164 17.82 12.11 -11.53
C ARG A 164 18.61 10.84 -11.85
N GLY A 165 19.93 10.88 -11.71
CA GLY A 165 20.80 9.73 -11.97
C GLY A 165 20.52 8.55 -11.03
N LEU A 166 20.30 8.83 -9.74
CA LEU A 166 19.94 7.81 -8.76
C LEU A 166 18.52 7.28 -9.00
N SER A 167 17.58 8.16 -9.35
CA SER A 167 16.21 7.75 -9.71
C SER A 167 16.21 6.77 -10.88
N LEU A 168 17.01 7.05 -11.91
CA LEU A 168 17.10 6.19 -13.09
C LEU A 168 17.76 4.85 -12.77
N MET A 169 18.80 4.86 -11.94
CA MET A 169 19.46 3.64 -11.48
C MET A 169 18.50 2.74 -10.69
N LEU A 170 17.76 3.30 -9.72
CA LEU A 170 16.81 2.55 -8.91
C LEU A 170 15.70 1.92 -9.74
N ARG A 171 15.17 2.63 -10.75
CA ARG A 171 14.14 2.11 -11.66
C ARG A 171 14.64 1.09 -12.68
N SER A 172 15.97 0.93 -12.82
CA SER A 172 16.58 0.00 -13.79
C SER A 172 16.97 -1.35 -13.19
N MET A 173 16.93 -1.44 -11.86
CA MET A 173 17.13 -2.70 -11.12
C MET A 173 15.84 -3.50 -11.11
#